data_AF-A0A3D2SUC4-F1
#
_entry.id   AF-A0A3D2SUC4-F1
#
_cell.length_a   1.000
_cell.length_b   1.000
_cell.length_c   1.000
_cell.angle_alpha   90.00
_cell.angle_beta   90.00
_cell.angle_gamma   90.00
#
_symmetry.space_group_name_H-M   'P 1'
#
loop_
_entity.id
_entity.type
_entity.pdbx_description
1 polymer ?
#
loop_
_entity_poly.entity_id
_entity_poly.type
_entity_poly.pdbx_seq_one_letter_code
_entity_poly.pdbx_strand_id
1 'polypeptide(L)'
;MNDQTKHGGRREGAGRKLEYNEPTKVIRVPESRIVEIKEYLKKKSNENEISDIRQVDPTTYVEIPLATERVQAGFPSPAQDYVENKLDLNQHLIKNETATFIVKVNSLSMINLGMDVGDELIVDRSLEAKHRDIVIALVDNDFTVKRLMINDSERWLQAENPDYDDIHFKDGQELIIWGVVTRLLKKFK
;
A
#
# COMPACT_ATOMS: atom_id res chain seq x y z
N MET A 1 27.25 -56.04 24.46
CA MET A 1 27.26 -54.57 24.61
C MET A 1 26.50 -54.00 23.44
N ASN A 2 25.33 -53.42 23.72
CA ASN A 2 24.44 -52.79 22.75
C ASN A 2 25.01 -51.45 22.29
N ASP A 3 24.97 -51.14 21.01
CA ASP A 3 25.04 -49.76 20.54
C ASP A 3 24.05 -49.55 19.40
N GLN A 4 22.88 -48.98 19.73
CA GLN A 4 21.91 -48.48 18.78
C GLN A 4 22.13 -46.97 18.63
N THR A 5 22.84 -46.56 17.58
CA THR A 5 22.97 -45.14 17.20
C THR A 5 21.67 -44.67 16.57
N LYS A 6 20.75 -44.21 17.41
CA LYS A 6 19.47 -43.60 17.01
C LYS A 6 19.72 -42.17 16.52
N HIS A 7 20.10 -42.00 15.25
CA HIS A 7 20.15 -40.67 14.65
C HIS A 7 18.73 -40.09 14.55
N GLY A 8 18.49 -38.96 15.21
CA GLY A 8 17.20 -38.28 15.20
C GLY A 8 16.78 -37.89 13.79
N GLY A 9 15.77 -38.57 13.25
CA GLY A 9 15.19 -38.23 11.94
C GLY A 9 14.54 -36.85 11.94
N ARG A 10 14.51 -36.24 10.75
CA ARG A 10 13.83 -34.97 10.46
C ARG A 10 12.36 -35.09 10.88
N ARG A 11 11.91 -34.27 11.83
CA ARG A 11 10.48 -34.16 12.20
C ARG A 11 9.77 -33.28 11.16
N GLU A 12 8.51 -33.58 10.87
CA GLU A 12 7.66 -32.63 10.14
C GLU A 12 7.62 -31.30 10.90
N GLY A 13 7.88 -30.19 10.19
CA GLY A 13 8.04 -28.86 10.79
C GLY A 13 9.44 -28.51 11.31
N ALA A 14 10.43 -29.41 11.20
CA ALA A 14 11.82 -29.09 11.53
C ALA A 14 12.54 -28.40 10.35
N GLY A 15 12.84 -27.11 10.53
CA GLY A 15 13.58 -26.25 9.61
C GLY A 15 13.41 -24.77 9.98
N ARG A 16 14.38 -23.92 9.63
CA ARG A 16 14.22 -22.46 9.75
C ARG A 16 13.04 -22.04 8.87
N LYS A 17 12.10 -21.24 9.41
CA LYS A 17 10.98 -20.68 8.65
C LYS A 17 11.51 -20.03 7.37
N LEU A 18 10.85 -20.29 6.24
CA LEU A 18 11.21 -19.70 4.97
C LEU A 18 11.00 -18.18 5.07
N GLU A 19 12.06 -17.41 4.82
CA GLU A 19 11.99 -15.94 4.71
C GLU A 19 11.34 -15.49 3.37
N TYR A 20 11.09 -16.43 2.46
CA TYR A 20 10.58 -16.18 1.11
C TYR A 20 9.33 -17.03 0.84
N ASN A 21 8.36 -16.48 0.11
CA ASN A 21 7.09 -17.15 -0.26
C ASN A 21 7.23 -18.16 -1.41
N GLU A 22 8.47 -18.49 -1.81
CA GLU A 22 8.78 -19.41 -2.91
C GLU A 22 9.89 -20.41 -2.52
N PRO A 23 10.01 -21.56 -3.22
CA PRO A 23 11.08 -22.53 -2.98
C PRO A 23 12.47 -21.91 -3.20
N THR A 24 13.35 -22.01 -2.21
CA THR A 24 14.73 -21.48 -2.30
C THR A 24 15.74 -22.55 -2.68
N LYS A 25 16.82 -22.17 -3.38
CA LYS A 25 17.94 -23.05 -3.75
C LYS A 25 19.26 -22.45 -3.29
N VAL A 26 20.10 -23.27 -2.64
CA VAL A 26 21.43 -22.84 -2.18
C VAL A 26 22.39 -22.71 -3.37
N ILE A 27 23.02 -21.55 -3.51
CA ILE A 27 24.06 -21.25 -4.50
C ILE A 27 25.32 -20.75 -3.79
N ARG A 28 26.50 -21.11 -4.31
CA ARG A 28 27.79 -20.61 -3.78
C ARG A 28 28.15 -19.31 -4.48
N VAL A 29 28.42 -18.27 -3.72
CA VAL A 29 28.79 -16.94 -4.20
C VAL A 29 30.07 -16.48 -3.50
N PRO A 30 30.93 -15.68 -4.16
CA PRO A 30 32.09 -15.08 -3.51
C PRO A 30 31.67 -14.24 -2.31
N GLU A 31 32.42 -14.34 -1.19
CA GLU A 31 32.09 -13.61 0.04
C GLU A 31 32.01 -12.09 -0.17
N SER A 32 32.88 -11.55 -1.04
CA SER A 32 32.90 -10.13 -1.40
C SER A 32 31.62 -9.63 -2.08
N ARG A 33 30.81 -10.52 -2.65
CA ARG A 33 29.56 -10.19 -3.36
C ARG A 33 28.31 -10.40 -2.50
N ILE A 34 28.45 -10.90 -1.27
CA ILE A 34 27.28 -11.21 -0.41
C ILE A 34 26.44 -9.97 -0.11
N VAL A 35 27.08 -8.83 0.17
CA VAL A 35 26.37 -7.58 0.48
C VAL A 35 25.56 -7.10 -0.72
N GLU A 36 26.18 -7.02 -1.89
CA GLU A 36 25.54 -6.63 -3.16
C GLU A 36 24.37 -7.54 -3.52
N ILE A 37 24.52 -8.86 -3.39
CA ILE A 37 23.46 -9.82 -3.70
C ILE A 37 22.30 -9.68 -2.73
N LYS A 38 22.57 -9.47 -1.43
CA LYS A 38 21.51 -9.22 -0.44
C LYS A 38 20.73 -7.95 -0.75
N GLU A 39 21.41 -6.86 -1.10
CA GLU A 39 20.76 -5.61 -1.53
C GLU A 39 19.97 -5.79 -2.82
N TYR A 40 20.50 -6.52 -3.80
CA TYR A 40 19.80 -6.81 -5.05
C TYR A 40 18.52 -7.62 -4.83
N LEU A 41 18.55 -8.63 -3.95
CA LEU A 41 17.36 -9.43 -3.63
C LEU A 41 16.31 -8.62 -2.86
N LYS A 42 16.73 -7.67 -2.01
CA LYS A 42 15.82 -6.68 -1.38
C LYS A 42 15.26 -5.67 -2.38
N LYS A 43 16.02 -5.26 -3.38
CA LYS A 43 15.54 -4.37 -4.46
C LYS A 43 14.61 -5.09 -5.43
N LYS A 44 14.80 -6.40 -5.64
CA LYS A 44 13.93 -7.19 -6.54
C LYS A 44 12.55 -7.48 -5.93
N SER A 45 12.37 -7.28 -4.62
CA SER A 45 11.03 -7.16 -4.03
C SER A 45 10.38 -5.80 -4.29
N ASN A 46 10.95 -4.95 -5.17
CA ASN A 46 10.18 -3.99 -5.97
C ASN A 46 9.29 -4.76 -6.96
N GLU A 47 8.42 -5.61 -6.43
CA GLU A 47 7.16 -5.91 -7.10
C GLU A 47 6.39 -4.60 -7.12
N ASN A 48 5.71 -4.30 -8.24
CA ASN A 48 4.81 -3.16 -8.32
C ASN A 48 4.00 -3.05 -7.02
N GLU A 49 4.10 -1.90 -6.34
CA GLU A 49 3.41 -1.70 -5.06
C GLU A 49 1.90 -1.65 -5.22
N ILE A 50 1.45 -1.69 -6.46
CA ILE A 50 0.07 -1.75 -6.89
C ILE A 50 -0.14 -3.10 -7.56
N SER A 51 -1.12 -3.86 -7.07
CA SER A 51 -1.49 -5.15 -7.67
C SER A 51 -2.55 -5.03 -8.76
N ASP A 52 -3.38 -3.98 -8.72
CA ASP A 52 -4.49 -3.81 -9.65
C ASP A 52 -4.93 -2.33 -9.72
N ILE A 53 -5.36 -1.90 -10.91
CA ILE A 53 -5.89 -0.56 -11.18
C ILE A 53 -7.17 -0.72 -11.99
N ARG A 54 -8.29 -0.21 -11.45
CA ARG A 54 -9.61 -0.29 -12.09
C ARG A 54 -10.22 1.10 -12.23
N GLN A 55 -10.76 1.40 -13.39
CA GLN A 55 -11.60 2.57 -13.56
C GLN A 55 -12.95 2.32 -12.89
N VAL A 56 -13.51 3.36 -12.26
CA VAL A 56 -14.85 3.29 -11.64
C VAL A 56 -15.90 3.71 -12.65
N ASP A 57 -17.03 3.00 -12.66
CA ASP A 57 -18.23 3.36 -13.43
C ASP A 57 -19.42 3.55 -12.46
N PRO A 58 -19.63 4.77 -11.93
CA PRO A 58 -20.64 5.04 -10.91
C PRO A 58 -22.04 5.20 -11.54
N THR A 59 -22.59 4.12 -12.07
CA THR A 59 -23.91 4.11 -12.74
C THR A 59 -25.11 3.97 -11.80
N THR A 60 -24.87 3.77 -10.51
CA THR A 60 -25.91 3.52 -9.52
C THR A 60 -25.97 4.64 -8.49
N TYR A 61 -27.20 5.04 -8.13
CA TYR A 61 -27.46 6.00 -7.06
C TYR A 61 -28.13 5.28 -5.90
N VAL A 62 -27.55 5.40 -4.71
CA VAL A 62 -28.08 4.79 -3.48
C VAL A 62 -28.00 5.80 -2.35
N GLU A 63 -29.16 6.19 -1.83
CA GLU A 63 -29.24 7.05 -0.67
C GLU A 63 -29.06 6.26 0.62
N ILE A 64 -27.92 6.46 1.28
CA ILE A 64 -27.63 5.87 2.58
C ILE A 64 -27.95 6.90 3.67
N PRO A 65 -28.77 6.55 4.69
CA PRO A 65 -28.91 7.34 5.91
C PRO A 65 -27.56 7.78 6.48
N LEU A 66 -27.32 9.08 6.58
CA LEU A 66 -26.12 9.65 7.19
C LEU A 66 -26.45 10.11 8.61
N ALA A 67 -25.80 9.50 9.60
CA ALA A 67 -25.84 10.01 10.96
C ALA A 67 -25.04 11.32 11.03
N THR A 68 -25.73 12.44 11.23
CA THR A 68 -25.11 13.77 11.27
C THR A 68 -24.42 14.05 12.61
N GLU A 69 -24.74 13.29 13.67
CA GLU A 69 -24.13 13.46 14.98
C GLU A 69 -22.83 12.65 15.11
N ARG A 70 -21.80 13.28 15.69
CA ARG A 70 -20.58 12.57 16.10
C ARG A 70 -20.98 11.55 17.18
N VAL A 71 -20.81 10.26 16.91
CA VAL A 71 -21.00 9.21 17.91
C VAL A 71 -19.99 9.43 19.04
N GLN A 72 -20.42 10.10 20.12
CA GLN A 72 -19.69 10.07 21.37
C GLN A 72 -19.79 8.65 21.94
N ALA A 73 -18.67 8.10 22.39
CA ALA A 73 -18.68 6.84 23.13
C ALA A 73 -19.47 7.06 24.45
N GLY A 74 -20.71 6.56 24.51
CA GLY A 74 -21.64 6.77 25.61
C GLY A 74 -23.05 6.25 25.27
N PHE A 75 -23.99 6.29 26.22
CA PHE A 75 -25.38 5.87 25.99
C PHE A 75 -26.10 6.90 25.09
N PRO A 76 -26.46 6.55 23.84
CA PRO A 76 -27.26 7.44 23.01
C PRO A 76 -28.69 7.50 23.55
N SER A 77 -29.27 8.70 23.58
CA SER A 77 -30.66 8.90 24.00
C SER A 77 -31.62 8.28 22.96
N PRO A 78 -32.67 7.53 23.38
CA PRO A 78 -33.58 6.84 22.46
C PRO A 78 -34.45 7.74 21.56
N ALA A 79 -34.49 9.05 21.83
CA ALA A 79 -35.36 10.01 21.16
C ALA A 79 -34.68 10.77 20.00
N GLN A 80 -33.47 10.39 19.60
CA GLN A 80 -32.65 11.07 18.61
C GLN A 80 -32.85 10.54 17.17
N ASP A 81 -34.06 10.12 16.81
CA ASP A 81 -34.42 9.73 15.43
C ASP A 81 -34.56 10.96 14.53
N TYR A 82 -33.44 11.56 14.13
CA TYR A 82 -33.40 12.55 13.04
C TYR A 82 -32.28 12.19 12.07
N VAL A 83 -32.54 11.19 11.22
CA VAL A 83 -31.79 10.98 9.98
C VAL A 83 -32.28 12.02 8.97
N GLU A 84 -31.79 13.26 9.09
CA GLU A 84 -32.17 14.32 8.14
C GLU A 84 -31.30 14.32 6.87
N ASN A 85 -30.16 13.65 6.88
CA ASN A 85 -29.25 13.65 5.74
C ASN A 85 -29.10 12.27 5.12
N LYS A 86 -29.13 12.24 3.78
CA LYS A 86 -28.87 11.07 2.97
C LYS A 86 -27.57 11.28 2.20
N LEU A 87 -26.78 10.24 2.05
CA LEU A 87 -25.48 10.25 1.41
C LEU A 87 -25.43 9.20 0.31
N ASP A 88 -25.09 9.62 -0.90
CA ASP A 88 -24.66 8.72 -1.96
C ASP A 88 -23.13 8.62 -1.94
N LEU A 89 -22.60 7.40 -1.85
CA LEU A 89 -21.15 7.19 -1.74
C LEU A 89 -20.43 7.51 -3.05
N ASN A 90 -21.07 7.35 -4.20
CA ASN A 90 -20.45 7.70 -5.47
C ASN A 90 -20.23 9.21 -5.53
N GLN A 91 -21.27 10.00 -5.25
CA GLN A 91 -21.16 11.47 -5.19
C GLN A 91 -20.21 11.95 -4.10
N HIS A 92 -20.15 11.24 -2.96
CA HIS A 92 -19.30 11.62 -1.85
C HIS A 92 -17.80 11.35 -2.09
N LEU A 93 -17.49 10.24 -2.75
CA LEU A 93 -16.12 9.74 -2.91
C LEU A 93 -15.53 10.08 -4.29
N ILE A 94 -16.35 10.20 -5.33
CA ILE A 94 -15.94 10.35 -6.72
C ILE A 94 -16.28 11.77 -7.18
N LYS A 95 -15.26 12.60 -7.36
CA LYS A 95 -15.43 13.96 -7.89
C LYS A 95 -15.41 14.01 -9.42
N ASN A 96 -14.57 13.19 -10.04
CA ASN A 96 -14.42 13.11 -11.49
C ASN A 96 -14.36 11.65 -11.93
N GLU A 97 -15.49 11.15 -12.43
CA GLU A 97 -15.69 9.74 -12.78
C GLU A 97 -14.68 9.24 -13.81
N THR A 98 -14.39 10.06 -14.83
CA THR A 98 -13.47 9.69 -15.91
C THR A 98 -12.00 9.64 -15.48
N ALA A 99 -11.68 10.30 -14.37
CA ALA A 99 -10.32 10.38 -13.83
C ALA A 99 -10.14 9.63 -12.50
N THR A 100 -11.18 8.95 -12.01
CA THR A 100 -11.14 8.24 -10.72
C THR A 100 -10.95 6.75 -10.90
N PHE A 101 -10.00 6.20 -10.14
CA PHE A 101 -9.60 4.81 -10.19
C PHE A 101 -9.54 4.21 -8.79
N ILE A 102 -9.85 2.92 -8.69
CA ILE A 102 -9.56 2.12 -7.50
C ILE A 102 -8.25 1.38 -7.73
N VAL A 103 -7.35 1.51 -6.77
CA VAL A 103 -6.00 0.95 -6.82
C VAL A 103 -5.80 0.05 -5.61
N LYS A 104 -5.33 -1.18 -5.82
CA LYS A 104 -5.11 -2.12 -4.72
C LYS A 104 -3.66 -2.14 -4.26
N VAL A 105 -3.44 -1.89 -2.97
CA VAL A 105 -2.11 -1.84 -2.35
C VAL A 105 -1.49 -3.24 -2.29
N ASN A 106 -0.21 -3.33 -2.66
CA ASN A 106 0.63 -4.51 -2.61
C ASN A 106 2.02 -4.20 -2.03
N SER A 107 2.10 -3.25 -1.09
CA SER A 107 3.35 -2.89 -0.42
C SER A 107 3.08 -2.53 1.04
N LEU A 108 4.09 -2.71 1.88
CA LEU A 108 4.10 -2.27 3.28
C LEU A 108 4.78 -0.90 3.44
N SER A 109 5.22 -0.26 2.36
CA SER A 109 5.96 1.00 2.42
C SER A 109 5.19 2.16 3.07
N MET A 110 3.87 2.03 3.21
CA MET A 110 3.00 3.07 3.76
C MET A 110 2.26 2.66 5.04
N ILE A 111 2.78 1.67 5.76
CA ILE A 111 2.11 1.04 6.91
C ILE A 111 1.82 2.03 8.06
N ASN A 112 2.67 3.03 8.29
CA ASN A 112 2.45 4.02 9.35
C ASN A 112 1.29 4.98 9.05
N LEU A 113 0.77 5.00 7.81
CA LEU A 113 -0.49 5.66 7.46
C LEU A 113 -1.71 4.73 7.59
N GLY A 114 -1.51 3.51 8.07
CA GLY A 114 -2.55 2.51 8.19
C GLY A 114 -2.92 1.81 6.87
N MET A 115 -2.09 1.96 5.82
CA MET A 115 -2.22 1.19 4.58
C MET A 115 -1.60 -0.20 4.75
N ASP A 116 -2.41 -1.24 4.57
CA ASP A 116 -1.97 -2.63 4.55
C ASP A 116 -2.08 -3.22 3.13
N VAL A 117 -1.37 -4.33 2.91
CA VAL A 117 -1.50 -5.11 1.68
C VAL A 117 -2.95 -5.57 1.52
N GLY A 118 -3.51 -5.26 0.35
CA GLY A 118 -4.87 -5.60 -0.03
C GLY A 118 -5.90 -4.50 0.20
N ASP A 119 -5.52 -3.40 0.86
CA ASP A 119 -6.38 -2.22 0.98
C ASP A 119 -6.63 -1.58 -0.40
N GLU A 120 -7.78 -0.89 -0.51
CA GLU A 120 -8.20 -0.21 -1.74
C GLU A 120 -8.03 1.30 -1.58
N LEU A 121 -7.44 1.94 -2.58
CA LEU A 121 -7.25 3.38 -2.64
C LEU A 121 -8.15 3.96 -3.72
N ILE A 122 -8.80 5.09 -3.42
CA ILE A 122 -9.41 5.91 -4.46
C ILE A 122 -8.37 6.93 -4.92
N VAL A 123 -8.09 6.93 -6.22
CA VAL A 123 -7.07 7.76 -6.85
C VAL A 123 -7.70 8.62 -7.93
N ASP A 124 -7.40 9.91 -7.93
CA ASP A 124 -7.88 10.87 -8.92
C ASP A 124 -6.71 11.39 -9.75
N ARG A 125 -6.75 11.14 -11.06
CA ARG A 125 -5.72 11.55 -12.02
C ARG A 125 -5.88 12.98 -12.52
N SER A 126 -7.02 13.62 -12.26
CA SER A 126 -7.27 15.01 -12.65
C SER A 126 -6.73 16.03 -11.65
N LEU A 127 -6.31 15.57 -10.47
CA LEU A 127 -5.72 16.42 -9.44
C LEU A 127 -4.23 16.65 -9.69
N GLU A 128 -3.81 17.90 -9.55
CA GLU A 128 -2.39 18.25 -9.45
C GLU A 128 -1.88 17.88 -8.05
N ALA A 129 -0.83 17.04 -8.00
CA ALA A 129 -0.24 16.60 -6.74
C ALA A 129 0.53 17.72 -6.04
N LYS A 130 0.30 17.86 -4.73
CA LYS A 130 0.90 18.87 -3.89
C LYS A 130 1.85 18.27 -2.86
N HIS A 131 2.60 19.15 -2.20
CA HIS A 131 3.46 18.74 -1.11
C HIS A 131 2.66 18.00 -0.03
N ARG A 132 3.19 16.84 0.36
CA ARG A 132 2.66 15.87 1.34
C ARG A 132 1.43 15.09 0.89
N ASP A 133 0.98 15.23 -0.35
CA ASP A 133 -0.06 14.35 -0.88
C ASP A 133 0.46 12.92 -0.99
N ILE A 134 -0.43 11.95 -0.81
CA ILE A 134 -0.13 10.57 -1.12
C ILE A 134 -0.40 10.38 -2.61
N VAL A 135 0.58 9.89 -3.33
CA VAL A 135 0.54 9.79 -4.79
C VAL A 135 0.81 8.38 -5.24
N ILE A 136 0.19 8.04 -6.36
CA ILE A 136 0.64 6.95 -7.21
C ILE A 136 1.62 7.55 -8.21
N ALA A 137 2.85 7.05 -8.22
CA ALA A 137 3.89 7.48 -9.13
C ALA A 137 4.41 6.30 -9.96
N LEU A 138 4.79 6.58 -11.20
CA LEU A 138 5.66 5.70 -11.98
C LEU A 138 7.08 6.21 -11.84
N VAL A 139 7.97 5.35 -11.39
CA VAL A 139 9.42 5.58 -11.31
C VAL A 139 10.09 4.44 -12.07
N ASP A 140 10.83 4.77 -13.13
CA ASP A 140 11.47 3.77 -14.01
C ASP A 140 10.50 2.70 -14.56
N ASN A 141 9.25 3.10 -14.84
CA ASN A 141 8.11 2.26 -15.26
C ASN A 141 7.51 1.34 -14.20
N ASP A 142 7.94 1.43 -12.93
CA ASP A 142 7.32 0.70 -11.82
C ASP A 142 6.39 1.62 -11.02
N PHE A 143 5.22 1.09 -10.68
CA PHE A 143 4.23 1.78 -9.87
C PHE A 143 4.59 1.73 -8.38
N THR A 144 4.59 2.89 -7.74
CA THR A 144 4.80 3.05 -6.31
C THR A 144 3.78 3.98 -5.67
N VAL A 145 3.43 3.71 -4.41
CA VAL A 145 2.60 4.56 -3.55
C VAL A 145 3.49 5.17 -2.48
N LYS A 146 3.59 6.49 -2.49
CA LYS A 146 4.46 7.23 -1.56
C LYS A 146 3.86 8.59 -1.21
N ARG A 147 4.41 9.22 -0.17
CA ARG A 147 4.13 10.63 0.10
C ARG A 147 5.01 11.49 -0.79
N LEU A 148 4.41 12.36 -1.60
CA LEU A 148 5.14 13.32 -2.40
C LEU A 148 5.69 14.42 -1.50
N MET A 149 7.00 14.57 -1.47
CA MET A 149 7.68 15.64 -0.77
C MET A 149 8.28 16.61 -1.78
N ILE A 150 8.12 17.90 -1.50
CA ILE A 150 8.47 19.02 -2.38
C ILE A 150 9.05 20.10 -1.47
N ASN A 151 10.26 20.54 -1.76
CA ASN A 151 10.83 21.76 -1.19
C ASN A 151 11.29 22.66 -2.36
N ASP A 152 11.91 23.80 -2.06
CA ASP A 152 12.33 24.77 -3.07
C ASP A 152 13.35 24.23 -4.08
N SER A 153 14.06 23.16 -3.72
CA SER A 153 15.24 22.64 -4.43
C SER A 153 15.06 21.25 -5.03
N GLU A 154 14.18 20.43 -4.47
CA GLU A 154 14.04 19.02 -4.83
C GLU A 154 12.61 18.49 -4.58
N ARG A 155 12.33 17.37 -5.24
CA ARG A 155 11.15 16.54 -5.01
C ARG A 155 11.62 15.12 -4.76
N TRP A 156 10.99 14.45 -3.82
CA TRP A 156 11.29 13.05 -3.51
C TRP A 156 10.02 12.34 -3.06
N LEU A 157 10.05 11.02 -3.06
CA LEU A 157 8.94 10.20 -2.60
C LEU A 157 9.30 9.57 -1.27
N GLN A 158 8.60 9.97 -0.22
CA GLN A 158 8.83 9.50 1.13
C GLN A 158 8.00 8.25 1.43
N ALA A 159 8.65 7.24 2.01
CA ALA A 159 7.98 6.08 2.56
C ALA A 159 7.43 6.39 3.95
N GLU A 160 6.30 5.79 4.31
CA GLU A 160 5.72 5.85 5.65
C GLU A 160 5.94 4.50 6.34
N ASN A 161 7.17 4.00 6.24
CA ASN A 161 7.65 2.80 6.89
C ASN A 161 9.19 2.91 7.04
N PRO A 162 9.75 2.85 8.26
CA PRO A 162 11.19 2.96 8.49
C PRO A 162 12.04 1.87 7.82
N ASP A 163 11.43 0.74 7.45
CA ASP A 163 12.11 -0.36 6.74
C ASP A 163 12.25 -0.09 5.23
N TYR A 164 11.70 1.03 4.73
CA TYR A 164 11.70 1.42 3.32
C TYR A 164 12.38 2.79 3.18
N ASP A 165 13.30 2.89 2.24
CA ASP A 165 14.02 4.14 1.98
C ASP A 165 13.17 5.13 1.18
N ASP A 166 13.42 6.42 1.42
CA ASP A 166 12.92 7.51 0.59
C ASP A 166 13.54 7.45 -0.81
N ILE A 167 12.73 7.69 -1.83
CA ILE A 167 13.16 7.68 -3.23
C ILE A 167 13.53 9.11 -3.65
N HIS A 168 14.83 9.37 -3.69
CA HIS A 168 15.40 10.57 -4.32
C HIS A 168 15.79 10.26 -5.76
N PHE A 169 15.40 11.14 -6.68
CA PHE A 169 15.62 10.95 -8.11
C PHE A 169 17.04 11.36 -8.50
N LYS A 170 17.68 10.54 -9.33
CA LYS A 170 18.98 10.87 -9.94
C LYS A 170 18.78 11.65 -11.24
N ASP A 171 19.83 12.32 -11.70
CA ASP A 171 19.83 13.01 -13.00
C ASP A 171 19.40 12.05 -14.12
N GLY A 172 18.34 12.43 -14.84
CA GLY A 172 17.76 11.67 -15.95
C GLY A 172 16.73 10.60 -15.55
N GLN A 173 16.45 10.40 -14.26
CA GLN A 173 15.36 9.53 -13.82
C GLN A 173 14.01 10.24 -13.97
N GLU A 174 13.04 9.58 -14.58
CA GLU A 174 11.73 10.15 -14.83
C GLU A 174 10.76 9.84 -13.68
N LEU A 175 10.17 10.90 -13.10
CA LEU A 175 9.05 10.80 -12.18
C LEU A 175 7.78 11.20 -12.91
N ILE A 176 6.84 10.27 -13.03
CA ILE A 176 5.49 10.57 -13.51
C ILE A 176 4.51 10.38 -12.36
N ILE A 177 3.87 11.46 -11.92
CA ILE A 177 2.73 11.34 -11.02
C ILE A 177 1.54 10.84 -11.83
N TRP A 178 1.09 9.64 -11.53
CA TRP A 178 -0.04 9.02 -12.22
C TRP A 178 -1.38 9.57 -11.71
N GLY A 179 -1.48 9.79 -10.40
CA GLY A 179 -2.65 10.36 -9.75
C GLY A 179 -2.47 10.55 -8.24
N VAL A 180 -3.40 11.30 -7.64
CA VAL A 180 -3.40 11.62 -6.21
C VAL A 180 -4.37 10.70 -5.47
N VAL A 181 -3.92 10.07 -4.39
CA VAL A 181 -4.75 9.24 -3.52
C VAL A 181 -5.65 10.16 -2.68
N THR A 182 -6.95 10.01 -2.82
CA THR A 182 -7.95 10.85 -2.13
C THR A 182 -8.56 10.15 -0.91
N ARG A 183 -8.63 8.81 -0.92
CA ARG A 183 -9.22 7.99 0.15
C ARG A 183 -8.51 6.65 0.28
N LEU A 184 -8.48 6.15 1.51
CA LEU A 184 -8.14 4.77 1.86
C LEU A 184 -9.43 4.05 2.27
N LEU A 185 -9.78 3.00 1.56
CA LEU A 185 -10.89 2.10 1.87
C LEU A 185 -10.33 0.87 2.57
N LYS A 186 -10.52 0.84 3.88
CA LYS A 186 -10.02 -0.24 4.74
C LYS A 186 -11.18 -1.03 5.31
N LYS A 187 -11.18 -2.34 5.08
CA LYS A 187 -12.17 -3.24 5.65
C LYS A 187 -11.67 -3.76 7.00
N PHE A 188 -12.25 -3.27 8.08
CA PHE A 188 -12.11 -3.87 9.40
C PHE A 188 -13.03 -5.09 9.51
N LYS A 189 -12.55 -6.15 10.17
CA LYS A 189 -13.34 -7.37 10.41
C LYS A 189 -14.14 -7.24 11.70
#